data_AF-F4RQF0-F1
#
_entry.id   AF-F4RQF0-F1
#
_cell.length_a   1.000
_cell.length_b   1.000
_cell.length_c   1.000
_cell.angle_alpha   90.00
_cell.angle_beta   90.00
_cell.angle_gamma   90.00
#
_symmetry.space_group_name_H-M   'P 1'
#
loop_
_entity.id
_entity.type
_entity.pdbx_description
1 polymer ?
#
loop_
_entity_poly.entity_id
_entity_poly.type
_entity_poly.pdbx_seq_one_letter_code
_entity_poly.pdbx_strand_id
1 'polypeptide(L)' 'DDALLHSSAVYVHCKAGKSRSVTIVLAYLIHRYKISLKESYEFVSNRRKGICPS' A
#
# COMPACT_ATOMS: atom_id res chain seq x y z
N ASP A 1 13.25 3.58 -6.33
CA ASP A 1 12.54 3.81 -7.61
C ASP A 1 12.94 2.86 -8.73
N ASP A 2 13.97 2.03 -8.58
CA ASP A 2 14.41 1.07 -9.61
C ASP A 2 13.28 0.20 -10.18
N ALA A 3 12.45 -0.40 -9.33
CA ALA A 3 11.35 -1.22 -9.81
C ALA A 3 10.34 -0.41 -10.66
N LEU A 4 10.13 0.87 -10.35
CA LEU A 4 9.28 1.75 -11.16
C LEU A 4 9.97 2.13 -12.47
N LEU A 5 11.27 2.44 -12.42
CA LEU A 5 12.09 2.76 -13.59
C LEU A 5 12.10 1.61 -14.61
N HIS A 6 12.16 0.38 -14.11
CA HIS A 6 12.18 -0.83 -14.92
C HIS A 6 10.79 -1.46 -15.12
N SER A 7 9.70 -0.76 -14.77
CA SER A 7 8.32 -1.26 -14.88
C SER A 7 8.12 -2.69 -14.33
N SER A 8 8.84 -3.00 -13.26
CA SER A 8 8.90 -4.32 -12.65
C SER A 8 7.83 -4.47 -11.57
N ALA A 9 7.23 -5.66 -11.50
CA ALA A 9 6.25 -5.97 -10.47
C ALA A 9 6.90 -6.02 -9.09
N VAL A 10 6.25 -5.43 -8.08
CA VAL A 10 6.71 -5.44 -6.68
C VAL A 10 5.70 -6.18 -5.81
N TYR A 11 6.17 -7.14 -5.03
CA TYR A 11 5.37 -7.86 -4.04
C TYR A 11 5.72 -7.41 -2.62
N VAL A 12 4.79 -6.72 -1.95
CA VAL A 12 4.96 -6.25 -0.57
C VAL A 12 4.14 -7.14 0.37
N HIS A 13 4.78 -7.80 1.33
CA HIS A 13 4.09 -8.67 2.28
C HIS A 13 4.59 -8.51 3.71
N CYS A 14 3.76 -8.96 4.65
CA CYS A 14 4.15 -9.25 6.03
C CYS A 14 3.59 -10.63 6.39
N LYS A 15 3.73 -11.09 7.63
CA LYS A 15 3.26 -12.44 8.03
C LYS A 15 1.78 -12.70 7.70
N ALA A 16 0.90 -11.74 7.97
CA ALA A 16 -0.55 -11.87 7.75
C ALA A 16 -1.07 -11.02 6.57
N GLY A 17 -0.24 -10.12 6.04
CA GLY A 17 -0.65 -9.15 5.03
C GLY A 17 -1.75 -8.18 5.49
N LYS A 18 -1.83 -7.85 6.78
CA LYS A 18 -2.94 -7.06 7.35
C LYS A 18 -2.55 -5.69 7.91
N SER A 19 -1.42 -5.61 8.62
CA SER A 19 -0.95 -4.39 9.28
C SER A 19 0.31 -3.85 8.58
N ARG A 20 1.52 -4.22 9.01
CA ARG A 20 2.81 -3.70 8.50
C ARG A 20 2.92 -3.50 6.98
N SER A 21 2.62 -4.53 6.18
CA SER A 21 2.71 -4.42 4.72
C SER A 21 1.67 -3.44 4.14
N VAL A 22 0.48 -3.38 4.73
CA VAL A 22 -0.55 -2.42 4.37
C VAL A 22 -0.09 -1.01 4.72
N THR A 23 0.45 -0.79 5.91
CA THR A 23 0.97 0.52 6.33
C THR A 23 2.01 1.07 5.36
N ILE A 24 2.94 0.23 4.90
CA ILE A 24 3.94 0.63 3.90
C ILE A 24 3.29 1.00 2.55
N VAL A 25 2.30 0.23 2.10
CA VAL A 25 1.55 0.55 0.87
C VAL A 25 0.78 1.87 1.01
N LEU A 26 0.13 2.12 2.14
CA LEU A 26 -0.57 3.39 2.40
C LEU A 26 0.40 4.57 2.38
N ALA A 27 1.51 4.46 3.10
CA ALA A 27 2.55 5.50 3.14
C ALA A 27 3.11 5.79 1.74
N TYR A 28 3.36 4.75 0.94
CA TYR A 28 3.79 4.90 -0.45
C TYR A 28 2.74 5.64 -1.29
N LEU A 29 1.46 5.28 -1.18
CA LEU A 29 0.39 5.92 -1.95
C LEU A 29 0.26 7.40 -1.60
N ILE A 30 0.25 7.73 -0.31
CA ILE A 30 0.20 9.12 0.19
C ILE A 30 1.41 9.91 -0.32
N HIS A 31 2.62 9.35 -0.18
CA HIS A 31 3.83 10.06 -0.55
C HIS A 31 3.96 10.28 -2.06
N ARG A 32 3.66 9.25 -2.87
CA ARG A 32 3.86 9.24 -4.32
C ARG A 32 2.76 9.97 -5.08
N TYR A 33 1.51 9.78 -4.68
CA TYR A 33 0.33 10.32 -5.37
C TYR A 33 -0.28 11.53 -4.67
N LYS A 34 0.27 11.95 -3.52
CA LYS A 34 -0.17 13.12 -2.75
C LYS A 34 -1.66 13.08 -2.38
N ILE A 35 -2.19 11.89 -2.16
CA ILE A 35 -3.57 11.66 -1.70
C ILE A 35 -3.61 11.59 -0.17
N SER A 36 -4.79 11.82 0.41
CA SER A 36 -5.00 11.73 1.85
C SER A 36 -4.88 10.28 2.36
N LEU A 37 -4.68 10.13 3.67
CA LEU A 37 -4.71 8.83 4.33
C LEU A 37 -6.03 8.09 4.06
N LYS A 38 -7.16 8.81 4.13
CA LYS A 38 -8.50 8.27 3.87
C LYS A 38 -8.60 7.70 2.45
N GLU A 39 -8.23 8.48 1.44
CA GLU A 39 -8.25 8.03 0.04
C GLU A 39 -7.34 6.82 -0.18
N SER A 40 -6.14 6.82 0.41
CA SER A 40 -5.24 5.66 0.29
C SER A 40 -5.82 4.40 0.94
N TYR A 41 -6.48 4.56 2.09
CA TYR A 41 -7.11 3.46 2.81
C TYR A 41 -8.29 2.88 2.04
N GLU A 42 -9.15 3.74 1.50
CA GLU A 42 -10.26 3.34 0.62
C GLU A 42 -9.73 2.62 -0.63
N PHE A 43 -8.69 3.15 -1.26
CA PHE A 43 -8.05 2.53 -2.43
C PHE A 43 -7.57 1.09 -2.17
N VAL A 44 -6.92 0.86 -1.03
CA VAL A 44 -6.40 -0.47 -0.67
C VAL A 44 -7.51 -1.40 -0.18
N SER A 45 -8.44 -0.91 0.65
CA SER A 45 -9.53 -1.73 1.20
C SER A 45 -10.50 -2.23 0.12
N ASN A 46 -10.71 -1.44 -0.96
CA ASN A 46 -11.47 -1.85 -2.13
C ASN A 46 -10.81 -3.01 -2.92
N ARG A 47 -9.49 -3.16 -2.85
CA ARG A 47 -8.74 -4.22 -3.54
C ARG A 47 -8.44 -5.42 -2.66
N ARG A 48 -8.30 -5.20 -1.35
CA ARG A 48 -7.97 -6.24 -0.36
C ARG A 48 -8.87 -6.09 0.86
N LYS A 49 -9.82 -7.00 1.00
CA LYS A 49 -10.69 -7.08 2.17
C LYS A 49 -9.90 -7.46 3.42
N GLY A 50 -10.31 -6.92 4.58
CA GLY A 50 -9.75 -7.31 5.87
C GLY A 50 -8.35 -6.78 6.18
N ILE A 51 -7.95 -5.67 5.55
CA ILE A 51 -6.81 -4.89 6.03
C ILE A 51 -7.14 -4.30 7.40
N CYS A 52 -6.16 -4.29 8.28
CA CYS A 52 -6.24 -3.64 9.58
C CYS A 52 -4.85 -3.10 9.94
N PRO A 53 -4.45 -1.97 9.33
CA PRO A 53 -3.31 -1.21 9.82
C PRO A 53 -3.61 -0.75 11.25
N SER A 54 -2.91 -1.39 12.19
CA SER A 54 -2.82 -0.99 13.59
C SER A 54 -1.98 0.27 13.72
#